data_AF-A0A6T6H7B8-F1
#
_entry.id   AF-A0A6T6H7B8-F1
#
_cell.length_a   1.000
_cell.length_b   1.000
_cell.length_c   1.000
_cell.angle_alpha   90.00
_cell.angle_beta   90.00
_cell.angle_gamma   90.00
#
_symmetry.space_group_name_H-M   'P 1'
#
loop_
_entity.id
_entity.type
_entity.pdbx_description
1 polymer ?
#
loop_
_entity_poly.entity_id
_entity_poly.type
_entity_poly.pdbx_seq_one_letter_code
_entity_poly.pdbx_strand_id
1 'polypeptide(L)'
;MPAKAKKGGNASKKTEQKKKNKIIEDRTFGLKNKNKSKKVQQHIQSVTKQVMSVDRRTRMEEEKRKQMRKDHKLRKKAEEAERNALFGEALLAVKKKKTTNQKDGKQEAKGRDGNDESAKKGTSRAMKMMYQMDAQEMEDRLKEDPNYVPTLEDEIESERQKKVAELKKSGQGTKVTPESFAAWKEKKRKRRAEEARKKVEAEFKKKKGGKGLAILSGRDLFEYKRELFDKDLEDGAADKQVDDVAAKVQSDLFLEGDDDDLDDLDDD
;
A
#
# COMPACT_ATOMS: atom_id res chain seq x y z
N MET A 1 33.24 -19.89 27.07
CA MET A 1 31.79 -19.68 26.85
C MET A 1 31.41 -18.29 27.37
N PRO A 2 31.00 -17.32 26.54
CA PRO A 2 30.59 -16.01 27.04
C PRO A 2 29.13 -16.04 27.51
N ALA A 3 28.91 -15.61 28.75
CA ALA A 3 27.59 -15.55 29.38
C ALA A 3 26.66 -14.56 28.65
N LYS A 4 25.45 -15.02 28.31
CA LYS A 4 24.40 -14.19 27.70
C LYS A 4 24.03 -13.05 28.66
N ALA A 5 24.18 -11.82 28.17
CA ALA A 5 23.68 -10.62 28.83
C ALA A 5 22.17 -10.73 29.09
N LYS A 6 21.77 -10.63 30.37
CA LYS A 6 20.37 -10.54 30.79
C LYS A 6 19.78 -9.23 30.24
N LYS A 7 18.76 -9.34 29.39
CA LYS A 7 17.89 -8.21 28.99
C LYS A 7 17.35 -7.55 30.27
N GLY A 8 17.62 -6.25 30.42
CA GLY A 8 17.12 -5.42 31.52
C GLY A 8 15.60 -5.50 31.59
N GLY A 9 15.09 -6.09 32.66
CA GLY A 9 13.67 -6.11 32.95
C GLY A 9 13.21 -4.70 33.28
N ASN A 10 12.22 -4.21 32.53
CA ASN A 10 11.35 -3.13 32.99
C ASN A 10 10.86 -3.51 34.39
N ALA A 11 11.35 -2.83 35.42
CA ALA A 11 10.85 -3.02 36.76
C ALA A 11 9.35 -2.69 36.74
N SER A 12 8.51 -3.58 37.28
CA SER A 12 7.08 -3.33 37.40
C SER A 12 6.83 -1.96 38.04
N LYS A 13 5.82 -1.20 37.58
CA LYS A 13 5.42 0.11 38.15
C LYS A 13 5.35 0.09 39.68
N LYS A 14 4.94 -1.05 40.25
CA LYS A 14 4.88 -1.29 41.70
C LYS A 14 6.26 -1.29 42.38
N THR A 15 7.28 -1.80 41.70
CA THR A 15 8.67 -1.82 42.19
C THR A 15 9.31 -0.44 42.11
N GLU A 16 9.05 0.32 41.05
CA GLU A 16 9.53 1.71 40.93
C GLU A 16 8.90 2.63 41.98
N GLN A 17 7.59 2.44 42.25
CA GLN A 17 6.89 3.22 43.28
C GLN A 17 7.40 2.91 44.69
N LYS A 18 7.71 1.65 45.00
CA LYS A 18 8.37 1.27 46.27
C LYS A 18 9.75 1.92 46.44
N LYS A 19 10.54 2.01 45.37
CA LYS A 19 11.85 2.68 45.39
C LYS A 19 11.70 4.19 45.66
N LYS A 20 10.74 4.84 45.00
CA LYS A 20 10.43 6.27 45.24
C LYS A 20 9.98 6.53 46.68
N ASN A 21 9.13 5.66 47.24
CA ASN A 21 8.69 5.75 48.63
C ASN A 21 9.87 5.59 49.61
N LYS A 22 10.78 4.64 49.38
CA LYS A 22 11.99 4.48 50.20
C LYS A 22 12.86 5.74 50.20
N ILE A 23 13.02 6.40 49.05
CA ILE A 23 13.80 7.65 48.94
C ILE A 23 13.12 8.79 49.72
N ILE A 24 11.79 8.85 49.73
CA ILE A 24 11.04 9.84 50.52
C ILE A 24 11.22 9.55 52.01
N GLU A 25 11.11 8.29 52.42
CA GLU A 25 11.33 7.85 53.80
C GLU A 25 12.74 8.21 54.28
N ASP A 26 13.78 7.92 53.49
CA ASP A 26 15.17 8.22 53.83
C ASP A 26 15.44 9.74 53.90
N ARG A 27 14.97 10.53 52.91
CA ARG A 27 15.18 12.00 52.90
C ARG A 27 14.37 12.75 53.94
N THR A 28 13.27 12.16 54.40
CA THR A 28 12.45 12.74 55.47
C THR A 28 12.74 12.11 56.83
N PHE A 29 13.69 11.17 56.91
CA PHE A 29 14.10 10.52 58.14
C PHE A 29 14.78 11.53 59.09
N GLY A 30 14.60 11.37 60.40
CA GLY A 30 15.24 12.23 61.40
C GLY A 30 14.64 13.64 61.62
N LEU A 31 13.71 14.10 60.79
CA LEU A 31 13.02 15.37 61.07
C LEU A 31 12.13 15.22 62.31
N LYS A 32 12.35 16.05 63.33
CA LYS A 32 11.52 16.13 64.53
C LYS A 32 10.21 16.87 64.22
N ASN A 33 9.12 16.56 64.94
CA ASN A 33 7.82 17.24 64.81
C ASN A 33 7.15 17.16 63.42
N LYS A 34 7.30 16.05 62.69
CA LYS A 34 6.75 15.84 61.33
C LYS A 34 5.25 16.13 61.20
N ASN A 35 4.49 15.83 62.25
CA ASN A 35 3.03 16.03 62.28
C ASN A 35 2.61 17.31 63.02
N LYS A 36 3.56 18.06 63.59
CA LYS A 36 3.28 19.20 64.48
C LYS A 36 3.77 20.54 63.92
N SER A 37 4.82 20.56 63.09
CA SER A 37 5.36 21.79 62.50
C SER A 37 4.97 21.95 61.03
N LYS A 38 4.28 23.05 60.71
CA LYS A 38 3.85 23.38 59.34
C LYS A 38 5.03 23.53 58.38
N LYS A 39 6.16 24.06 58.85
CA LYS A 39 7.40 24.21 58.06
C LYS A 39 8.04 22.86 57.73
N VAL A 40 7.99 21.91 58.67
CA VAL A 40 8.45 20.54 58.46
C VAL A 40 7.52 19.79 57.50
N GLN A 41 6.21 19.96 57.63
CA GLN A 41 5.23 19.38 56.70
C GLN A 41 5.42 19.91 55.27
N GLN A 42 5.63 21.22 55.10
CA GLN A 42 5.92 21.83 53.80
C GLN A 42 7.21 21.28 53.18
N HIS A 43 8.25 21.06 53.99
CA HIS A 43 9.49 20.44 53.52
C HIS A 43 9.27 18.99 53.06
N ILE A 44 8.55 18.18 53.83
CA ILE A 44 8.18 16.80 53.47
C ILE A 44 7.37 16.77 52.15
N GLN A 45 6.42 17.70 51.99
CA GLN A 45 5.63 17.82 50.76
C GLN A 45 6.49 18.20 49.55
N SER A 46 7.47 19.09 49.71
CA SER A 46 8.40 19.49 48.64
C SER A 46 9.28 18.31 48.21
N VAL A 47 9.88 17.60 49.17
CA VAL A 47 10.72 16.42 48.90
C VAL A 47 9.91 15.30 48.23
N THR A 48 8.67 15.08 48.68
CA THR A 48 7.75 14.10 48.07
C THR A 48 7.44 14.47 46.62
N LYS A 49 7.14 15.74 46.34
CA LYS A 49 6.87 16.21 44.98
C LYS A 49 8.07 16.03 44.07
N GLN A 50 9.28 16.34 44.54
CA GLN A 50 10.51 16.20 43.75
C GLN A 50 10.83 14.74 43.38
N VAL A 51 10.56 13.79 44.28
CA VAL A 51 10.82 12.35 44.05
C VAL A 51 9.71 11.68 43.25
N MET A 52 8.46 12.15 43.38
CA MET A 52 7.30 11.57 42.71
C MET A 52 7.03 12.17 41.32
N SER A 53 7.42 13.42 41.06
CA SER A 53 7.23 14.05 39.76
C SER A 53 8.02 13.31 38.70
N VAL A 54 7.30 12.77 37.71
CA VAL A 54 7.88 12.21 36.49
C VAL A 54 8.57 13.35 35.74
N ASP A 55 9.81 13.12 35.31
CA ASP A 55 10.63 14.13 34.65
C ASP A 55 9.89 14.71 33.43
N ARG A 56 9.80 16.04 33.31
CA ARG A 56 9.02 16.70 32.23
C ARG A 56 9.43 16.18 30.86
N ARG A 57 10.70 15.84 30.68
CA ARG A 57 11.25 15.25 29.46
C ARG A 57 10.60 13.91 29.10
N THR A 58 10.39 13.04 30.08
CA THR A 58 9.79 11.71 29.87
C THR A 58 8.30 11.79 29.51
N ARG A 59 7.57 12.76 30.08
CA ARG A 59 6.17 13.03 29.70
C ARG A 59 6.06 13.55 28.26
N MET A 60 6.92 14.49 27.87
CA MET A 60 6.97 15.02 26.52
C MET A 60 7.31 13.93 25.49
N GLU A 61 8.22 13.01 25.83
CA GLU A 61 8.61 11.91 24.96
C GLU A 61 7.51 10.86 24.80
N GLU A 62 6.75 10.57 25.87
CA GLU A 62 5.59 9.70 25.81
C GLU A 62 4.43 10.31 24.99
N GLU A 63 4.21 11.62 25.10
CA GLU A 63 3.24 12.36 24.28
C GLU A 63 3.63 12.33 22.79
N LYS A 64 4.91 12.58 22.45
CA LYS A 64 5.42 12.43 21.08
C LYS A 64 5.24 11.01 20.55
N ARG A 65 5.55 9.98 21.34
CA ARG A 65 5.36 8.58 20.92
C ARG A 65 3.89 8.24 20.72
N LYS A 66 2.99 8.79 21.54
CA LYS A 66 1.54 8.62 21.39
C LYS A 66 1.04 9.32 20.11
N GLN A 67 1.57 10.48 19.80
CA GLN A 67 1.27 11.21 18.56
C GLN A 67 1.74 10.44 17.32
N MET A 68 3.01 10.01 17.28
CA MET A 68 3.55 9.18 16.19
C MET A 68 2.73 7.89 15.95
N ARG A 69 2.22 7.26 17.02
CA ARG A 69 1.36 6.06 16.89
C ARG A 69 -0.02 6.37 16.31
N LYS A 70 -0.59 7.54 16.64
CA LYS A 70 -1.85 8.00 16.05
C LYS A 70 -1.65 8.35 14.58
N ASP A 71 -0.58 9.08 14.26
CA ASP A 71 -0.27 9.50 12.90
C ASP A 71 0.02 8.29 12.02
N HIS A 72 0.78 7.30 12.51
CA HIS A 72 0.99 6.03 11.80
C HIS A 72 -0.33 5.26 11.56
N LYS A 73 -1.24 5.24 12.54
CA LYS A 73 -2.54 4.57 12.39
C LYS A 73 -3.43 5.31 11.38
N LEU A 74 -3.39 6.63 11.39
CA LEU A 74 -4.11 7.47 10.45
C LEU A 74 -3.58 7.27 9.03
N ARG A 75 -2.25 7.29 8.86
CA ARG A 75 -1.57 7.05 7.58
C ARG A 75 -1.93 5.68 7.01
N LYS A 76 -1.85 4.62 7.82
CA LYS A 76 -2.25 3.27 7.39
C LYS A 76 -3.73 3.18 7.00
N LYS A 77 -4.61 3.91 7.68
CA LYS A 77 -6.03 3.94 7.35
C LYS A 77 -6.30 4.73 6.07
N ALA A 78 -5.57 5.83 5.83
CA ALA A 78 -5.62 6.60 4.60
C ALA A 78 -5.15 5.75 3.41
N GLU A 79 -3.98 5.11 3.54
CA GLU A 79 -3.43 4.18 2.54
C GLU A 79 -4.39 3.03 2.22
N GLU A 80 -5.05 2.46 3.23
CA GLU A 80 -6.06 1.42 3.01
C GLU A 80 -7.34 1.95 2.34
N ALA A 81 -7.76 3.16 2.67
CA ALA A 81 -8.91 3.80 2.04
C ALA A 81 -8.64 4.15 0.57
N GLU A 82 -7.44 4.66 0.25
CA GLU A 82 -6.99 4.90 -1.12
C GLU A 82 -6.89 3.59 -1.90
N ARG A 83 -6.24 2.56 -1.34
CA ARG A 83 -6.19 1.23 -1.97
C ARG A 83 -7.60 0.69 -2.24
N ASN A 84 -8.53 0.87 -1.31
CA ASN A 84 -9.90 0.40 -1.47
C ASN A 84 -10.72 1.28 -2.41
N ALA A 85 -10.45 2.58 -2.53
CA ALA A 85 -11.09 3.45 -3.52
C ALA A 85 -10.61 3.10 -4.94
N LEU A 86 -9.31 2.88 -5.11
CA LEU A 86 -8.69 2.57 -6.40
C LEU A 86 -8.97 1.13 -6.87
N PHE A 87 -8.90 0.14 -5.97
CA PHE A 87 -9.03 -1.28 -6.32
C PHE A 87 -10.31 -1.95 -5.82
N GLY A 88 -11.07 -1.31 -4.92
CA GLY A 88 -12.27 -1.91 -4.34
C GLY A 88 -13.38 -2.10 -5.38
N GLU A 89 -13.59 -1.12 -6.27
CA GLU A 89 -14.56 -1.24 -7.37
C GLU A 89 -14.18 -2.37 -8.34
N ALA A 90 -12.90 -2.43 -8.73
CA ALA A 90 -12.37 -3.49 -9.57
C ALA A 90 -12.46 -4.89 -8.92
N LEU A 91 -12.22 -5.02 -7.61
CA LEU A 91 -12.31 -6.29 -6.87
C LEU A 91 -13.77 -6.70 -6.57
N LEU A 92 -14.68 -5.75 -6.39
CA LEU A 92 -16.12 -6.00 -6.21
C LEU A 92 -16.78 -6.44 -7.52
N ALA A 93 -16.33 -5.93 -8.66
CA ALA A 93 -16.77 -6.36 -9.99
C ALA A 93 -16.45 -7.86 -10.23
N VAL A 94 -15.33 -8.37 -9.72
CA VAL A 94 -14.96 -9.79 -9.84
C VAL A 94 -15.77 -10.69 -8.88
N LYS A 95 -16.23 -10.18 -7.74
CA LYS A 95 -17.05 -10.94 -6.78
C LYS A 95 -18.53 -11.02 -7.12
N LYS A 96 -19.05 -10.13 -7.97
CA LYS A 96 -20.46 -10.11 -8.37
C LYS A 96 -20.72 -11.03 -9.57
N LYS A 97 -20.35 -12.31 -9.46
CA LYS A 97 -20.79 -13.38 -10.36
C LYS A 97 -21.70 -14.36 -9.60
N LYS A 98 -22.94 -13.93 -9.31
CA LYS A 98 -24.12 -14.83 -9.31
C LYS A 98 -25.43 -14.02 -9.34
N THR A 99 -26.33 -14.51 -10.20
CA THR A 99 -27.74 -14.17 -10.44
C THR A 99 -28.04 -12.89 -11.22
N THR A 100 -28.11 -13.12 -12.52
CA THR A 100 -28.88 -12.44 -13.56
C THR A 100 -30.29 -11.99 -13.14
N ASN A 101 -30.59 -10.72 -13.44
CA ASN A 101 -31.85 -10.28 -14.03
C ASN A 101 -31.56 -8.93 -14.70
N GLN A 102 -30.96 -8.97 -15.89
CA GLN A 102 -30.98 -7.80 -16.77
C GLN A 102 -32.38 -7.73 -17.36
N LYS A 103 -33.14 -6.74 -16.90
CA LYS A 103 -34.31 -6.28 -17.65
C LYS A 103 -33.76 -5.59 -18.88
N ASP A 104 -34.11 -6.10 -20.06
CA ASP A 104 -33.94 -5.41 -21.34
C ASP A 104 -34.77 -4.12 -21.32
N GLY A 105 -34.19 -3.08 -20.75
CA GLY A 105 -34.62 -1.71 -20.92
C GLY A 105 -33.40 -0.97 -21.42
N LYS A 106 -33.48 -0.42 -22.64
CA LYS A 106 -32.57 0.61 -23.13
C LYS A 106 -32.60 1.78 -22.14
N GLN A 107 -31.80 1.71 -21.09
CA GLN A 107 -31.45 2.85 -20.26
C GLN A 107 -30.05 3.24 -20.67
N GLU A 108 -29.99 4.15 -21.64
CA GLU A 108 -28.78 4.91 -21.91
C GLU A 108 -28.26 5.44 -20.58
N ALA A 109 -26.99 5.14 -20.29
CA ALA A 109 -26.30 5.64 -19.11
C ALA A 109 -26.15 7.15 -19.26
N LYS A 110 -27.19 7.89 -18.86
CA LYS A 110 -27.16 9.34 -18.77
C LYS A 110 -26.18 9.68 -17.65
N GLY A 111 -24.96 10.05 -18.06
CA GLY A 111 -23.89 10.46 -17.15
C GLY A 111 -24.35 11.54 -16.18
N ARG A 112 -23.67 11.64 -15.05
CA ARG A 112 -23.94 12.64 -13.99
C ARG A 112 -23.79 14.11 -14.46
N ASP A 113 -23.37 14.31 -15.69
CA ASP A 113 -23.21 15.61 -16.35
C ASP A 113 -24.35 15.96 -17.32
N GLY A 114 -25.34 15.07 -17.50
CA GLY A 114 -26.39 15.18 -18.52
C GLY A 114 -27.55 16.14 -18.22
N ASN A 115 -27.38 17.14 -17.34
CA ASN A 115 -28.39 18.18 -17.14
C ASN A 115 -27.81 19.56 -16.78
N ASP A 116 -26.72 19.96 -17.42
CA ASP A 116 -26.14 21.31 -17.23
C ASP A 116 -25.77 21.99 -18.56
N GLU A 117 -26.52 21.67 -19.62
CA GLU A 117 -26.37 22.20 -20.98
C GLU A 117 -27.30 23.40 -21.27
N SER A 118 -28.15 23.83 -20.33
CA SER A 118 -29.04 25.00 -20.52
C SER A 118 -28.77 26.19 -19.60
N ALA A 119 -27.73 26.13 -18.74
CA ALA A 119 -27.43 27.20 -17.78
C ALA A 119 -25.96 27.67 -17.74
N LYS A 120 -25.08 27.19 -18.62
CA LYS A 120 -23.68 27.66 -18.67
C LYS A 120 -23.51 28.82 -19.65
N LYS A 121 -23.82 30.04 -19.17
CA LYS A 121 -23.19 31.25 -19.73
C LYS A 121 -21.67 31.08 -19.58
N GLY A 122 -20.96 31.04 -20.71
CA GLY A 122 -19.56 30.61 -20.79
C GLY A 122 -18.66 31.26 -19.74
N THR A 123 -18.07 30.42 -18.89
CA THR A 123 -16.95 30.84 -18.05
C THR A 123 -15.82 31.29 -18.97
N SER A 124 -15.44 32.56 -18.87
CA SER A 124 -14.44 33.16 -19.74
C SER A 124 -13.15 32.34 -19.70
N ARG A 125 -12.38 32.34 -20.79
CA ARG A 125 -11.09 31.64 -20.84
C ARG A 125 -10.17 32.02 -19.66
N ALA A 126 -10.29 33.25 -19.16
CA ALA A 126 -9.64 33.72 -17.95
C ALA A 126 -10.14 33.04 -16.67
N MET A 127 -11.44 32.80 -16.54
CA MET A 127 -12.03 32.09 -15.39
C MET A 127 -11.70 30.60 -15.42
N LYS A 128 -11.64 29.97 -16.60
CA LYS A 128 -11.16 28.59 -16.76
C LYS A 128 -9.66 28.45 -16.42
N MET A 129 -8.84 29.43 -16.80
CA MET A 129 -7.42 29.49 -16.42
C MET A 129 -7.27 29.77 -14.92
N MET A 130 -8.10 30.62 -14.33
CA MET A 130 -8.11 30.88 -12.89
C MET A 130 -8.42 29.59 -12.12
N TYR A 131 -9.44 28.83 -12.49
CA TYR A 131 -9.72 27.55 -11.81
C TYR A 131 -8.63 26.48 -11.97
N GLN A 132 -7.90 26.47 -13.09
CA GLN A 132 -6.76 25.57 -13.27
C GLN A 132 -5.54 26.00 -12.48
N MET A 133 -5.28 27.32 -12.39
CA MET A 133 -4.21 27.85 -11.53
C MET A 133 -4.55 27.68 -10.05
N ASP A 134 -5.81 27.90 -9.67
CA ASP A 134 -6.30 27.75 -8.29
C ASP A 134 -6.33 26.27 -7.88
N ALA A 135 -6.61 25.35 -8.81
CA ALA A 135 -6.48 23.90 -8.56
C ALA A 135 -5.02 23.49 -8.39
N GLN A 136 -4.11 23.98 -9.24
CA GLN A 136 -2.69 23.66 -9.16
C GLN A 136 -2.02 24.29 -7.93
N GLU A 137 -2.40 25.52 -7.58
CA GLU A 137 -1.95 26.22 -6.37
C GLU A 137 -2.53 25.58 -5.09
N MET A 138 -3.76 25.06 -5.14
CA MET A 138 -4.34 24.26 -4.06
C MET A 138 -3.66 22.88 -3.94
N GLU A 139 -3.27 22.26 -5.04
CA GLU A 139 -2.52 21.00 -5.05
C GLU A 139 -1.10 21.19 -4.51
N ASP A 140 -0.46 22.30 -4.86
CA ASP A 140 0.86 22.68 -4.34
C ASP A 140 0.77 23.08 -2.86
N ARG A 141 -0.29 23.77 -2.42
CA ARG A 141 -0.55 24.00 -0.98
C ARG A 141 -0.84 22.72 -0.22
N LEU A 142 -1.59 21.78 -0.82
CA LEU A 142 -1.76 20.45 -0.25
C LEU A 142 -0.41 19.75 -0.16
N LYS A 143 0.43 19.79 -1.19
CA LYS A 143 1.79 19.22 -1.16
C LYS A 143 2.70 19.87 -0.11
N GLU A 144 2.51 21.15 0.17
CA GLU A 144 3.23 21.90 1.21
C GLU A 144 2.71 21.60 2.63
N ASP A 145 1.50 21.07 2.77
CA ASP A 145 0.98 20.66 4.08
C ASP A 145 1.83 19.50 4.62
N PRO A 146 2.39 19.60 5.84
CA PRO A 146 3.24 18.56 6.43
C PRO A 146 2.49 17.25 6.73
N ASN A 147 1.18 17.19 6.47
CA ASN A 147 0.33 16.01 6.61
C ASN A 147 -0.17 15.46 5.26
N TYR A 148 0.25 16.03 4.12
CA TYR A 148 -0.06 15.46 2.82
C TYR A 148 0.72 14.18 2.59
N VAL A 149 -0.02 13.16 2.17
CA VAL A 149 0.51 11.86 1.81
C VAL A 149 0.33 11.78 0.30
N PRO A 150 1.43 11.76 -0.48
CA PRO A 150 1.34 11.56 -1.92
C PRO A 150 0.54 10.29 -2.21
N THR A 151 -0.48 10.42 -3.06
CA THR A 151 -1.30 9.29 -3.45
C THR A 151 -0.53 8.42 -4.47
N LEU A 152 -0.99 7.19 -4.67
CA LEU A 152 -0.40 6.33 -5.70
C LEU A 152 -0.56 6.95 -7.11
N GLU A 153 -1.65 7.67 -7.34
CA GLU A 153 -1.96 8.42 -8.55
C GLU A 153 -0.96 9.56 -8.77
N ASP A 154 -0.59 10.28 -7.71
CA ASP A 154 0.44 11.33 -7.77
C ASP A 154 1.83 10.76 -8.10
N GLU A 155 2.17 9.61 -7.51
CA GLU A 155 3.40 8.90 -7.84
C GLU A 155 3.41 8.49 -9.31
N ILE A 156 2.33 7.88 -9.79
CA ILE A 156 2.17 7.46 -11.19
C ILE A 156 2.28 8.64 -12.15
N GLU A 157 1.59 9.75 -11.88
CA GLU A 157 1.64 10.92 -12.75
C GLU A 157 3.02 11.58 -12.72
N SER A 158 3.71 11.60 -11.57
CA SER A 158 5.10 12.06 -11.49
C SER A 158 6.05 11.19 -12.32
N GLU A 159 5.87 9.86 -12.31
CA GLU A 159 6.66 8.92 -13.10
C GLU A 159 6.37 9.08 -14.60
N ARG A 160 5.10 9.27 -14.95
CA ARG A 160 4.67 9.54 -16.33
C ARG A 160 5.30 10.83 -16.85
N GLN A 161 5.28 11.91 -16.06
CA GLN A 161 5.91 13.18 -16.45
C GLN A 161 7.43 13.04 -16.62
N LYS A 162 8.10 12.32 -15.72
CA LYS A 162 9.54 12.01 -15.87
C LYS A 162 9.82 11.24 -17.15
N LYS A 163 9.00 10.23 -17.47
CA LYS A 163 9.12 9.45 -18.70
C LYS A 163 8.83 10.28 -19.95
N VAL A 164 7.82 11.15 -19.92
CA VAL A 164 7.54 12.09 -21.01
C VAL A 164 8.71 13.06 -21.20
N ALA A 165 9.31 13.57 -20.13
CA ALA A 165 10.49 14.43 -20.21
C ALA A 165 11.71 13.68 -20.77
N GLU A 166 11.92 12.43 -20.37
CA GLU A 166 12.97 11.55 -20.91
C GLU A 166 12.74 11.25 -22.40
N LEU A 167 11.50 11.00 -22.82
CA LEU A 167 11.12 10.82 -24.23
C LEU A 167 11.30 12.09 -25.05
N LYS A 168 10.94 13.26 -24.50
CA LYS A 168 11.20 14.57 -25.12
C LYS A 168 12.69 14.84 -25.29
N LYS A 169 13.53 14.40 -24.36
CA LYS A 169 15.00 14.53 -24.43
C LYS A 169 15.65 13.56 -25.42
N SER A 170 15.17 12.32 -25.45
CA SER A 170 15.73 11.25 -26.30
C SER A 170 15.17 11.27 -27.72
N GLY A 171 14.06 11.95 -27.96
CA GLY A 171 13.45 12.14 -29.28
C GLY A 171 12.80 10.89 -29.88
N GLN A 172 12.97 9.71 -29.28
CA GLN A 172 12.46 8.46 -29.82
C GLN A 172 12.11 7.46 -28.70
N GLY A 173 10.82 7.11 -28.60
CA GLY A 173 10.34 6.03 -27.75
C GLY A 173 10.29 4.69 -28.50
N THR A 174 10.43 3.58 -27.77
CA THR A 174 10.19 2.25 -28.34
C THR A 174 8.71 2.12 -28.67
N LYS A 175 8.38 2.05 -29.96
CA LYS A 175 7.01 1.78 -30.41
C LYS A 175 6.60 0.38 -29.97
N VAL A 176 5.38 0.26 -29.47
CA VAL A 176 4.80 -1.03 -29.08
C VAL A 176 4.33 -1.71 -30.37
N THR A 177 5.19 -2.53 -30.96
CA THR A 177 4.90 -3.38 -32.11
C THR A 177 4.77 -4.83 -31.62
N PRO A 178 4.14 -5.73 -32.39
CA PRO A 178 4.04 -7.14 -32.00
C PRO A 178 5.41 -7.77 -31.71
N GLU A 179 6.41 -7.45 -32.51
CA GLU A 179 7.79 -7.91 -32.33
C GLU A 179 8.43 -7.35 -31.05
N SER A 180 8.30 -6.04 -30.79
CA SER A 180 8.88 -5.42 -29.60
C SER A 180 8.20 -5.92 -28.31
N PHE A 181 6.89 -6.20 -28.38
CA PHE A 181 6.14 -6.79 -27.29
C PHE A 181 6.50 -8.27 -27.08
N ALA A 182 6.70 -9.06 -28.13
CA ALA A 182 7.16 -10.44 -28.04
C ALA A 182 8.55 -10.53 -27.38
N ALA A 183 9.50 -9.70 -27.83
CA ALA A 183 10.83 -9.59 -27.22
C ALA A 183 10.75 -9.14 -25.74
N TRP A 184 9.86 -8.20 -25.42
CA TRP A 184 9.61 -7.80 -24.02
C TRP A 184 9.03 -8.94 -23.18
N LYS A 185 8.07 -9.70 -23.71
CA LYS A 185 7.43 -10.82 -23.01
C LYS A 185 8.44 -11.93 -22.75
N GLU A 186 9.28 -12.25 -23.73
CA GLU A 186 10.38 -13.21 -23.57
C GLU A 186 11.39 -12.73 -22.53
N LYS A 187 11.81 -11.46 -22.60
CA LYS A 187 12.72 -10.85 -21.62
C LYS A 187 12.14 -10.88 -20.21
N LYS A 188 10.83 -10.60 -20.05
CA LYS A 188 10.13 -10.69 -18.77
C LYS A 188 10.06 -12.13 -18.26
N ARG A 189 9.79 -13.10 -19.13
CA ARG A 189 9.76 -14.53 -18.80
C ARG A 189 11.14 -15.01 -18.34
N LYS A 190 12.20 -14.68 -19.09
CA LYS A 190 13.60 -14.97 -18.73
C LYS A 190 13.97 -14.35 -17.38
N ARG A 191 13.69 -13.06 -17.17
CA ARG A 191 13.94 -12.38 -15.90
C ARG A 191 13.23 -13.06 -14.72
N ARG A 192 11.94 -13.40 -14.87
CA ARG A 192 11.17 -14.10 -13.84
C ARG A 192 11.73 -15.50 -13.57
N ALA A 193 12.10 -16.25 -14.60
CA ALA A 193 12.70 -17.58 -14.48
C ALA A 193 14.08 -17.53 -13.78
N GLU A 194 14.90 -16.54 -14.06
CA GLU A 194 16.19 -16.33 -13.37
C GLU A 194 16.00 -15.94 -11.90
N GLU A 195 15.04 -15.07 -11.60
CA GLU A 195 14.68 -14.73 -10.22
C GLU A 195 14.19 -15.95 -9.44
N ALA A 196 13.35 -16.78 -10.07
CA ALA A 196 12.89 -18.06 -9.52
C ALA A 196 14.07 -19.02 -9.27
N ARG A 197 14.96 -19.19 -10.26
CA ARG A 197 16.21 -19.98 -10.13
C ARG A 197 17.07 -19.49 -8.97
N LYS A 198 17.32 -18.19 -8.87
CA LYS A 198 18.11 -17.58 -7.79
C LYS A 198 17.47 -17.78 -6.42
N LYS A 199 16.14 -17.65 -6.29
CA LYS A 199 15.43 -17.92 -5.04
C LYS A 199 15.56 -19.37 -4.61
N VAL A 200 15.42 -20.30 -5.55
CA VAL A 200 15.60 -21.73 -5.30
C VAL A 200 17.04 -22.04 -4.87
N GLU A 201 18.03 -21.54 -5.59
CA GLU A 201 19.45 -21.73 -5.26
C GLU A 201 19.82 -21.13 -3.89
N ALA A 202 19.32 -19.93 -3.58
CA ALA A 202 19.51 -19.30 -2.29
C ALA A 202 18.89 -20.11 -1.15
N GLU A 203 17.75 -20.77 -1.39
CA GLU A 203 17.11 -21.65 -0.40
C GLU A 203 17.87 -22.97 -0.23
N PHE A 204 18.37 -23.57 -1.32
CA PHE A 204 19.19 -24.77 -1.27
C PHE A 204 20.54 -24.54 -0.57
N LYS A 205 21.12 -23.33 -0.65
CA LYS A 205 22.33 -22.96 0.09
C LYS A 205 22.12 -22.83 1.61
N LYS A 206 20.87 -22.81 2.10
CA LYS A 206 20.61 -22.73 3.54
C LYS A 206 20.89 -24.08 4.21
N LYS A 207 21.91 -24.11 5.09
CA LYS A 207 22.45 -25.28 5.81
C LYS A 207 21.45 -26.11 6.65
N LYS A 208 20.18 -25.70 6.78
CA LYS A 208 19.19 -26.30 7.68
C LYS A 208 18.00 -26.93 6.95
N GLY A 209 18.20 -27.39 5.70
CA GLY A 209 17.13 -27.95 4.89
C GLY A 209 16.04 -26.91 4.65
N GLY A 210 16.38 -25.84 3.92
CA GLY A 210 15.44 -24.75 3.61
C GLY A 210 14.14 -25.27 2.98
N LYS A 211 13.14 -24.39 2.83
CA LYS A 211 11.82 -24.75 2.29
C LYS A 211 11.87 -25.25 0.83
N GLY A 212 13.07 -25.32 0.24
CA GLY A 212 13.37 -25.84 -1.06
C GLY A 212 12.52 -25.17 -2.12
N LEU A 213 11.73 -25.99 -2.78
CA LEU A 213 10.93 -25.58 -3.92
C LEU A 213 9.59 -24.91 -3.53
N ALA A 214 9.18 -25.00 -2.25
CA ALA A 214 7.93 -24.44 -1.74
C ALA A 214 7.91 -22.90 -1.58
N ILE A 215 8.99 -22.23 -1.97
CA ILE A 215 9.09 -20.76 -1.98
C ILE A 215 8.58 -20.16 -3.29
N LEU A 216 8.57 -20.95 -4.36
CA LEU A 216 8.03 -20.51 -5.64
C LEU A 216 6.50 -20.56 -5.61
N SER A 217 5.87 -19.58 -6.26
CA SER A 217 4.46 -19.66 -6.61
C SER A 217 4.23 -20.89 -7.48
N GLY A 218 3.04 -21.51 -7.42
CA GLY A 218 2.71 -22.68 -8.25
C GLY A 218 2.99 -22.45 -9.75
N ARG A 219 2.77 -21.22 -10.25
CA ARG A 219 3.11 -20.87 -11.64
C ARG A 219 4.62 -20.82 -11.89
N ASP A 220 5.38 -20.22 -10.98
CA ASP A 220 6.85 -20.17 -11.10
C ASP A 220 7.44 -21.58 -10.98
N LEU A 221 6.82 -22.43 -10.17
CA LEU A 221 7.17 -23.82 -9.97
C LEU A 221 6.94 -24.65 -11.24
N PHE A 222 5.80 -24.48 -11.90
CA PHE A 222 5.49 -25.10 -13.20
C PHE A 222 6.49 -24.68 -14.29
N GLU A 223 6.85 -23.40 -14.36
CA GLU A 223 7.85 -22.90 -15.32
C GLU A 223 9.29 -23.35 -14.97
N TYR A 224 9.60 -23.55 -13.68
CA TYR A 224 10.93 -23.96 -13.21
C TYR A 224 11.17 -25.47 -13.30
N LYS A 225 10.15 -26.28 -13.00
CA LYS A 225 10.17 -27.76 -13.03
C LYS A 225 8.82 -28.28 -13.51
N ARG A 226 8.59 -28.19 -14.83
CA ARG A 226 7.38 -28.69 -15.50
C ARG A 226 7.14 -30.18 -15.24
N GLU A 227 8.21 -30.97 -15.27
CA GLU A 227 8.20 -32.43 -15.05
C GLU A 227 7.59 -32.87 -13.72
N LEU A 228 7.54 -31.98 -12.72
CA LEU A 228 6.90 -32.29 -11.43
C LEU A 228 5.38 -32.42 -11.55
N PHE A 229 4.79 -31.84 -12.59
CA PHE A 229 3.34 -31.83 -12.85
C PHE A 229 2.90 -32.83 -13.92
N ASP A 230 3.84 -33.41 -14.67
CA ASP A 230 3.53 -34.36 -15.73
C ASP A 230 3.26 -35.79 -15.20
N LYS A 231 3.56 -36.07 -13.92
CA LYS A 231 3.44 -37.42 -13.31
C LYS A 231 2.06 -37.80 -12.79
N ASP A 232 1.14 -36.84 -12.63
CA ASP A 232 -0.26 -37.12 -12.29
C ASP A 232 -1.14 -37.30 -13.54
N LEU A 233 -0.54 -37.32 -14.74
CA LEU A 233 -1.24 -37.47 -16.01
C LEU A 233 -1.42 -38.93 -16.47
N GLU A 234 -0.90 -39.91 -15.73
CA GLU A 234 -0.98 -41.34 -16.12
C GLU A 234 -2.24 -42.05 -15.58
N ASP A 235 -2.91 -41.52 -14.55
CA ASP A 235 -4.10 -42.13 -13.93
C ASP A 235 -5.34 -41.20 -13.90
N GLY A 236 -5.45 -40.28 -14.86
CA GLY A 236 -6.59 -39.36 -14.93
C GLY A 236 -6.80 -38.82 -16.33
N ALA A 237 -7.76 -39.40 -17.05
CA ALA A 237 -8.18 -38.93 -18.36
C ALA A 237 -8.48 -37.42 -18.38
N ALA A 238 -8.14 -36.81 -19.52
CA ALA A 238 -8.44 -35.45 -19.98
C ALA A 238 -7.49 -34.32 -19.54
N ASP A 239 -6.41 -34.11 -20.30
CA ASP A 239 -5.88 -32.75 -20.47
C ASP A 239 -5.12 -32.52 -21.80
N LYS A 240 -5.83 -32.74 -22.91
CA LYS A 240 -5.54 -32.06 -24.19
C LYS A 240 -6.43 -30.82 -24.38
N GLN A 241 -6.85 -30.14 -23.30
CA GLN A 241 -7.83 -29.06 -23.41
C GLN A 241 -7.39 -27.72 -22.83
N VAL A 242 -6.40 -27.64 -21.93
CA VAL A 242 -6.02 -26.33 -21.36
C VAL A 242 -5.37 -25.36 -22.35
N ASP A 243 -4.53 -25.84 -23.28
CA ASP A 243 -3.95 -24.99 -24.32
C ASP A 243 -4.97 -24.62 -25.41
N ASP A 244 -5.87 -25.54 -25.76
CA ASP A 244 -6.97 -25.29 -26.70
C ASP A 244 -8.03 -24.35 -26.12
N VAL A 245 -8.31 -24.44 -24.82
CA VAL A 245 -9.21 -23.52 -24.10
C VAL A 245 -8.57 -22.14 -23.96
N ALA A 246 -7.26 -22.04 -23.73
CA ALA A 246 -6.57 -20.75 -23.72
C ALA A 246 -6.56 -20.08 -25.11
N ALA A 247 -6.36 -20.86 -26.18
CA ALA A 247 -6.48 -20.38 -27.55
C ALA A 247 -7.92 -19.96 -27.90
N LYS A 248 -8.92 -20.77 -27.52
CA LYS A 248 -10.36 -20.50 -27.70
C LYS A 248 -10.82 -19.26 -26.93
N VAL A 249 -10.31 -19.05 -25.71
CA VAL A 249 -10.62 -17.86 -24.90
C VAL A 249 -9.91 -16.63 -25.45
N GLN A 250 -8.70 -16.75 -26.00
CA GLN A 250 -8.07 -15.62 -26.70
C GLN A 250 -8.79 -15.26 -28.00
N SER A 251 -9.35 -16.23 -28.74
CA SER A 251 -10.14 -15.97 -29.94
C SER A 251 -11.55 -15.47 -29.65
N ASP A 252 -12.20 -15.91 -28.57
CA ASP A 252 -13.53 -15.40 -28.18
C ASP A 252 -13.47 -14.00 -27.55
N LEU A 253 -12.33 -13.64 -26.93
CA LEU A 253 -12.15 -12.33 -26.27
C LEU A 253 -11.69 -11.24 -27.24
N PHE A 254 -11.06 -11.62 -28.35
CA PHE A 254 -10.82 -10.74 -29.49
C PHE A 254 -11.82 -11.14 -30.57
N LEU A 255 -13.00 -10.52 -30.58
CA LEU A 255 -13.96 -10.66 -31.68
C LEU A 255 -13.20 -10.50 -33.00
N GLU A 256 -12.99 -11.62 -33.69
CA GLU A 256 -12.86 -11.68 -35.14
C GLU A 256 -14.29 -11.47 -35.65
N GLY A 257 -14.80 -10.25 -35.42
CA GLY A 257 -16.04 -9.76 -35.98
C GLY A 257 -15.65 -8.97 -37.21
N ASP A 258 -16.05 -9.48 -38.37
CA ASP A 258 -16.34 -8.75 -39.59
C ASP A 258 -16.34 -7.22 -39.41
N ASP A 259 -15.24 -6.58 -39.80
CA ASP A 259 -15.17 -5.16 -40.14
C ASP A 259 -15.20 -4.99 -41.67
N ASP A 260 -15.86 -5.91 -42.40
CA ASP A 260 -16.00 -5.87 -43.86
C ASP A 260 -17.39 -5.37 -44.34
N ASP A 261 -18.27 -4.88 -43.45
CA ASP A 261 -19.62 -4.37 -43.81
C ASP A 261 -19.89 -2.91 -43.35
N LEU A 262 -18.88 -2.03 -43.42
CA LEU A 262 -19.05 -0.58 -43.14
C LEU A 262 -18.75 0.33 -44.34
N ASP A 263 -18.97 -0.15 -45.56
CA ASP A 263 -18.70 0.59 -46.81
C ASP A 263 -19.96 0.85 -47.66
N ASP A 264 -21.15 1.00 -47.05
CA ASP A 264 -22.36 1.33 -47.84
C ASP A 264 -23.39 2.25 -47.13
N LEU A 265 -22.92 3.39 -46.63
CA LEU A 265 -23.80 4.54 -46.33
C LEU A 265 -23.18 5.82 -46.89
N ASP A 266 -23.06 5.86 -48.20
CA ASP A 266 -23.04 7.11 -48.98
C ASP A 266 -24.46 7.71 -49.04
N ASP A 267 -24.49 9.05 -48.98
CA ASP A 267 -25.49 10.00 -49.51
C ASP A 267 -26.99 9.65 -49.45
N ASP A 268 -27.70 10.30 -48.51
CA ASP A 268 -28.85 11.20 -48.80
C ASP A 268 -29.27 12.02 -47.57
#